data_AF-A0A7S2UZX6-F1
#
_entry.id   AF-A0A7S2UZX6-F1
#
_cell.length_a   1.000
_cell.length_b   1.000
_cell.length_c   1.000
_cell.angle_alpha   90.00
_cell.angle_beta   90.00
_cell.angle_gamma   90.00
#
_symmetry.space_group_name_H-M   'P 1'
#
loop_
_entity.id
_entity.type
_entity.pdbx_description
1 polymer ?
#
loop_
_entity_poly.entity_id
_entity_poly.type
_entity_poly.pdbx_seq_one_letter_code
_entity_poly.pdbx_strand_id
1 'polypeptide(L)'
;MSGWRQAGGEKGAAANTAKSIPVKNRAPAPIQITAEQILREAKERSFVDSETIKAPRQNITDLEELQTYRMRKRKEFEDSIRRQRQHLGTWMKYATWEESQKEYERARSIYERALDVEYR
;
A
#
# COMPACT_ATOMS: atom_id res chain seq x y z
N MET A 1 77.10 32.86 -19.90
CA MET A 1 76.14 32.68 -21.00
C MET A 1 75.32 31.44 -20.72
N SER A 2 73.98 31.59 -20.75
CA SER A 2 73.01 30.51 -20.99
C SER A 2 72.81 29.51 -19.84
N GLY A 3 71.61 29.18 -19.39
CA GLY A 3 70.29 29.49 -19.90
C GLY A 3 69.23 28.98 -18.92
N TRP A 4 68.06 29.60 -19.01
CA TRP A 4 66.86 29.34 -18.23
C TRP A 4 66.27 27.95 -18.51
N ARG A 5 65.73 27.29 -17.49
CA ARG A 5 64.79 26.16 -17.65
C ARG A 5 63.64 26.23 -16.62
N GLN A 6 62.49 26.64 -17.14
CA GLN A 6 61.11 26.18 -16.94
C GLN A 6 60.55 25.82 -15.54
N ALA A 7 59.62 26.67 -15.09
CA ALA A 7 58.22 26.44 -14.64
C ALA A 7 57.83 25.33 -13.63
N GLY A 8 56.92 25.70 -12.72
CA GLY A 8 55.98 24.77 -12.09
C GLY A 8 55.29 25.35 -10.86
N GLY A 9 53.98 25.61 -10.94
CA GLY A 9 53.21 26.28 -9.90
C GLY A 9 52.83 25.41 -8.70
N GLU A 10 52.74 26.03 -7.52
CA GLU A 10 52.17 25.46 -6.32
C GLU A 10 50.72 25.93 -6.15
N LYS A 11 49.77 25.09 -6.60
CA LYS A 11 48.41 25.13 -6.06
C LYS A 11 48.39 24.23 -4.82
N GLY A 12 48.28 24.83 -3.65
CA GLY A 12 48.06 24.13 -2.39
C GLY A 12 46.82 23.24 -2.50
N ALA A 13 47.04 21.93 -2.55
CA ALA A 13 45.99 20.94 -2.53
C ALA A 13 45.38 20.92 -1.13
N ALA A 14 44.16 21.44 -0.99
CA ALA A 14 43.31 21.14 0.16
C ALA A 14 43.10 19.61 0.18
N ALA A 15 43.74 18.93 1.11
CA ALA A 15 43.57 17.51 1.33
C ALA A 15 42.09 17.24 1.64
N ASN A 16 41.40 16.61 0.69
CA ASN A 16 40.05 16.11 0.86
C ASN A 16 40.12 14.94 1.86
N THR A 17 40.05 15.25 3.15
CA THR A 17 39.98 14.25 4.22
C THR A 17 38.62 13.60 4.15
N ALA A 18 38.53 12.47 3.43
CA ALA A 18 37.39 11.59 3.50
C ALA A 18 37.15 11.25 4.99
N LYS A 19 36.04 11.77 5.55
CA LYS A 19 35.60 11.44 6.91
C LYS A 19 35.43 9.92 6.97
N SER A 20 36.40 9.24 7.57
CA SER A 20 36.32 7.81 7.81
C SER A 20 35.14 7.57 8.74
N ILE A 21 34.22 6.67 8.32
CA ILE A 21 33.12 6.26 9.17
C ILE A 21 33.75 5.62 10.42
N PRO A 22 33.44 6.09 11.64
CA PRO A 22 34.05 5.54 12.85
C PRO A 22 33.77 4.04 12.91
N VAL A 23 34.84 3.27 13.12
CA VAL A 23 34.75 1.81 13.25
C VAL A 23 33.94 1.51 14.51
N LYS A 24 32.79 0.88 14.34
CA LYS A 24 31.99 0.38 15.47
C LYS A 24 32.67 -0.86 16.06
N ASN A 25 32.48 -1.06 17.36
CA ASN A 25 33.02 -2.20 18.10
C ASN A 25 32.68 -3.53 17.39
N ARG A 26 33.69 -4.39 17.17
CA ARG A 26 33.58 -5.69 16.49
C ARG A 26 33.55 -6.87 17.47
N ALA A 27 33.51 -6.61 18.78
CA ALA A 27 33.29 -7.66 19.76
C ALA A 27 31.95 -8.37 19.46
N PRO A 28 31.85 -9.69 19.73
CA PRO A 28 30.60 -10.42 19.54
C PRO A 28 29.52 -9.79 20.41
N ALA A 29 28.33 -9.59 19.83
CA ALA A 29 27.19 -9.08 20.58
C ALA A 29 26.82 -10.08 21.70
N PRO A 30 26.54 -9.61 22.93
CA PRO A 30 26.18 -10.48 24.04
C PRO A 30 24.85 -11.22 23.79
N ILE A 31 23.96 -10.65 22.97
CA ILE A 31 22.71 -11.26 22.54
C ILE A 31 22.72 -11.27 21.00
N GLN A 32 22.48 -12.45 20.43
CA GLN A 32 22.36 -12.62 18.99
C GLN A 32 20.91 -12.39 18.56
N ILE A 33 20.72 -11.70 17.44
CA ILE A 33 19.40 -11.49 16.87
C ILE A 33 18.90 -12.85 16.34
N THR A 34 17.74 -13.29 16.80
CA THR A 34 17.13 -14.56 16.35
C THR A 34 16.12 -14.33 15.24
N ALA A 35 15.80 -15.39 14.49
CA ALA A 35 14.73 -15.34 13.50
C ALA A 35 13.37 -15.00 14.16
N GLU A 36 13.09 -15.51 15.36
CA GLU A 36 11.86 -15.18 16.09
C GLU A 36 11.78 -13.68 16.42
N GLN A 37 12.88 -13.07 16.86
CA GLN A 37 12.91 -11.65 17.21
C GLN A 37 12.58 -10.77 15.99
N ILE A 38 13.20 -11.07 14.84
CA ILE A 38 12.94 -10.33 13.59
C ILE A 38 11.47 -10.50 13.17
N LEU A 39 10.96 -11.73 13.21
CA LEU A 39 9.58 -12.02 12.81
C LEU A 39 8.54 -11.38 13.74
N ARG A 40 8.82 -11.36 15.06
CA ARG A 40 7.98 -10.72 16.07
C ARG A 40 7.95 -9.21 15.89
N GLU A 41 9.11 -8.57 15.76
CA GLU A 41 9.21 -7.12 15.59
C GLU A 41 8.59 -6.66 14.26
N ALA A 42 8.78 -7.43 13.18
CA ALA A 42 8.12 -7.16 11.90
C ALA A 42 6.59 -7.25 12.00
N LYS A 43 6.07 -8.26 12.72
CA LYS A 43 4.64 -8.40 12.97
C LYS A 43 4.10 -7.26 13.83
N GLU A 44 4.78 -6.89 14.90
CA GLU A 44 4.36 -5.81 15.79
C GLU A 44 4.33 -4.44 15.08
N ARG A 45 5.34 -4.15 14.24
CA ARG A 45 5.37 -2.92 13.44
C ARG A 45 4.26 -2.87 12.40
N SER A 46 4.12 -3.94 11.61
CA SER A 46 3.08 -4.01 10.58
C SER A 46 1.67 -3.94 11.18
N PHE A 47 1.45 -4.59 12.33
CA PHE A 47 0.21 -4.49 13.09
C PHE A 47 -0.04 -3.05 13.57
N VAL A 48 0.96 -2.38 14.17
CA VAL A 48 0.77 -0.98 14.59
C VAL A 48 0.39 -0.08 13.42
N ASP A 49 0.99 -0.25 12.25
CA ASP A 49 0.67 0.54 11.07
C ASP A 49 -0.74 0.25 10.53
N SER A 50 -1.17 -1.02 10.51
CA SER A 50 -2.52 -1.41 10.05
C SER A 50 -3.63 -0.96 11.00
N GLU A 51 -3.40 -1.01 12.30
CA GLU A 51 -4.39 -0.64 13.31
C GLU A 51 -4.58 0.87 13.42
N THR A 52 -3.51 1.65 13.16
CA THR A 52 -3.52 3.11 13.33
C THR A 52 -4.00 3.87 12.08
N ILE A 53 -3.74 3.37 10.88
CA ILE A 53 -4.10 4.05 9.63
C ILE A 53 -5.45 3.52 9.12
N LYS A 54 -6.53 3.81 9.85
CA LYS A 54 -7.89 3.60 9.35
C LYS A 54 -8.36 4.84 8.58
N ALA A 55 -8.96 4.64 7.41
CA ALA A 55 -9.55 5.75 6.65
C ALA A 55 -10.56 6.52 7.52
N PRO A 56 -10.62 7.86 7.41
CA PRO A 56 -11.53 8.67 8.21
C PRO A 56 -12.99 8.30 7.91
N ARG A 57 -13.85 8.36 8.94
CA ARG A 57 -15.28 8.13 8.77
C ARG A 57 -15.88 9.28 7.95
N GLN A 58 -16.39 8.99 6.76
CA GLN A 58 -17.16 9.94 5.95
C GLN A 58 -18.65 9.77 6.24
N ASN A 59 -19.32 10.85 6.62
CA ASN A 59 -20.77 10.89 6.83
C ASN A 59 -21.42 11.51 5.59
N ILE A 60 -22.41 10.84 5.03
CA ILE A 60 -23.13 11.32 3.85
C ILE A 60 -24.25 12.26 4.30
N THR A 61 -24.23 13.53 3.90
CA THR A 61 -25.18 14.54 4.41
C THR A 61 -26.32 14.85 3.45
N ASP A 62 -26.09 14.76 2.14
CA ASP A 62 -27.09 15.12 1.14
C ASP A 62 -27.39 13.98 0.15
N LEU A 63 -28.42 14.19 -0.67
CA LEU A 63 -28.87 13.20 -1.64
C LEU A 63 -27.90 13.05 -2.82
N GLU A 64 -27.19 14.12 -3.20
CA GLU A 64 -26.25 14.11 -4.33
C GLU A 64 -24.99 13.30 -4.00
N GLU A 65 -24.46 13.50 -2.80
CA GLU A 65 -23.38 12.75 -2.19
C GLU A 65 -23.77 11.29 -2.03
N LEU A 66 -25.02 11.00 -1.60
CA LEU A 66 -25.52 9.63 -1.54
C LEU A 66 -25.50 8.96 -2.92
N GLN A 67 -25.95 9.65 -3.98
CA GLN A 67 -25.89 9.11 -5.34
C GLN A 67 -24.45 8.91 -5.81
N THR A 68 -23.56 9.85 -5.51
CA THR A 68 -22.13 9.75 -5.86
C THR A 68 -21.48 8.56 -5.16
N TYR A 69 -21.77 8.38 -3.87
CA TYR A 69 -21.35 7.21 -3.09
C TYR A 69 -21.87 5.91 -3.71
N ARG A 70 -23.17 5.85 -4.04
CA ARG A 70 -23.79 4.68 -4.67
C ARG A 70 -23.13 4.35 -6.01
N MET A 71 -22.91 5.35 -6.86
CA MET A 71 -22.27 5.17 -8.16
C MET A 71 -20.83 4.66 -8.03
N ARG A 72 -20.05 5.23 -7.11
CA ARG A 72 -18.69 4.74 -6.81
C ARG A 72 -18.71 3.30 -6.33
N LYS A 73 -19.58 2.97 -5.37
CA LYS A 73 -19.70 1.61 -4.82
C LYS A 73 -20.13 0.58 -5.86
N ARG A 74 -21.12 0.90 -6.70
CA ARG A 74 -21.54 0.04 -7.82
C ARG A 74 -20.39 -0.21 -8.78
N LYS A 75 -19.64 0.83 -9.13
CA LYS A 75 -18.46 0.70 -9.99
C LYS A 75 -17.42 -0.25 -9.39
N GLU A 76 -17.12 -0.13 -8.09
CA GLU A 76 -16.20 -1.04 -7.38
C GLU A 76 -16.63 -2.51 -7.49
N PHE A 77 -17.93 -2.79 -7.28
CA PHE A 77 -18.47 -4.15 -7.40
C PHE A 77 -18.42 -4.66 -8.84
N GLU A 78 -18.85 -3.86 -9.82
CA GLU A 78 -18.82 -4.25 -11.24
C GLU A 78 -17.38 -4.43 -11.75
N ASP A 79 -16.43 -3.61 -11.30
CA ASP A 79 -15.00 -3.81 -11.55
C ASP A 79 -14.52 -5.15 -10.98
N SER A 80 -14.94 -5.49 -9.76
CA SER A 80 -14.57 -6.76 -9.11
C SER A 80 -15.17 -7.97 -9.83
N ILE A 81 -16.42 -7.88 -10.27
CA ILE A 81 -17.10 -8.92 -11.06
C ILE A 81 -16.43 -9.06 -12.43
N ARG A 82 -16.04 -7.96 -13.08
CA ARG A 82 -15.31 -8.00 -14.35
C ARG A 82 -13.96 -8.70 -14.22
N ARG A 83 -13.25 -8.50 -13.11
CA ARG A 83 -11.97 -9.19 -12.85
C ARG A 83 -12.15 -10.67 -12.53
N GLN A 84 -13.15 -11.02 -11.73
CA GLN A 84 -13.37 -12.38 -11.25
C GLN A 84 -14.86 -12.74 -11.29
N ARG A 85 -15.37 -13.03 -12.49
CA ARG A 85 -16.79 -13.29 -12.72
C ARG A 85 -17.34 -14.49 -11.94
N GLN A 86 -16.53 -15.51 -11.74
CA GLN A 86 -16.91 -16.77 -11.07
C GLN A 86 -16.95 -16.66 -9.53
N HIS A 87 -16.46 -15.55 -8.95
CA HIS A 87 -16.38 -15.43 -7.50
C HIS A 87 -17.75 -15.01 -6.90
N LEU A 88 -18.58 -15.99 -6.54
CA LEU A 88 -19.93 -15.82 -5.98
C LEU A 88 -19.96 -14.94 -4.73
N GLY A 89 -18.92 -14.99 -3.88
CA GLY A 89 -18.84 -14.12 -2.72
C GLY A 89 -18.87 -12.62 -3.06
N THR A 90 -18.44 -12.23 -4.26
CA THR A 90 -18.54 -10.85 -4.74
C THR A 90 -19.98 -10.51 -5.13
N TRP A 91 -20.67 -11.42 -5.82
CA TRP A 91 -22.08 -11.28 -6.20
C TRP A 91 -22.99 -11.15 -4.98
N MET A 92 -22.81 -12.03 -3.99
CA MET A 92 -23.59 -11.99 -2.74
C MET A 92 -23.38 -10.68 -1.99
N LYS A 93 -22.12 -10.23 -1.84
CA LYS A 93 -21.81 -8.93 -1.20
C LYS A 93 -22.44 -7.76 -1.95
N TYR A 94 -22.48 -7.81 -3.28
CA TYR A 94 -23.07 -6.75 -4.09
C TYR A 94 -24.60 -6.71 -3.92
N ALA A 95 -25.26 -7.86 -4.00
CA ALA A 95 -26.71 -7.96 -3.84
C ALA A 95 -27.17 -7.53 -2.43
N THR A 96 -26.51 -8.02 -1.37
CA THR A 96 -26.79 -7.59 0.02
C THR A 96 -26.55 -6.08 0.21
N TRP A 97 -25.58 -5.49 -0.49
CA TRP A 97 -25.37 -4.05 -0.44
C TRP A 97 -26.52 -3.27 -1.10
N GLU A 98 -27.02 -3.68 -2.26
CA GLU A 98 -28.20 -3.04 -2.88
C GLU A 98 -29.46 -3.21 -2.02
N GLU A 99 -29.64 -4.36 -1.34
CA GLU A 99 -30.72 -4.55 -0.36
C GLU A 99 -30.62 -3.54 0.80
N SER A 100 -29.41 -3.29 1.32
CA SER A 100 -29.19 -2.27 2.36
C SER A 100 -29.53 -0.85 1.89
N GLN A 101 -29.46 -0.60 0.58
CA GLN A 101 -29.85 0.65 -0.06
C GLN A 101 -31.35 0.73 -0.37
N LYS A 102 -32.12 -0.33 -0.06
CA LYS A 102 -33.54 -0.54 -0.40
C LYS A 102 -33.82 -0.59 -1.91
N GLU A 103 -32.81 -0.92 -2.72
CA GLU A 103 -32.88 -1.04 -4.17
C GLU A 103 -33.14 -2.50 -4.58
N TYR A 104 -34.29 -3.03 -4.15
CA TYR A 104 -34.58 -4.47 -4.28
C TYR A 104 -34.67 -4.97 -5.72
N GLU A 105 -35.11 -4.13 -6.65
CA GLU A 105 -35.16 -4.48 -8.08
C GLU A 105 -33.75 -4.76 -8.65
N ARG A 106 -32.77 -3.93 -8.26
CA ARG A 106 -31.37 -4.15 -8.63
C ARG A 106 -30.79 -5.38 -7.95
N ALA A 107 -31.07 -5.56 -6.66
CA ALA A 107 -30.62 -6.75 -5.93
C ALA A 107 -31.09 -8.05 -6.62
N ARG A 108 -32.36 -8.11 -7.04
CA ARG A 108 -32.90 -9.24 -7.82
C ARG A 108 -32.12 -9.45 -9.12
N SER A 109 -31.93 -8.39 -9.91
CA SER A 109 -31.16 -8.49 -11.15
C SER A 109 -29.72 -9.02 -10.93
N ILE A 110 -29.09 -8.67 -9.81
CA ILE A 110 -27.75 -9.16 -9.46
C ILE A 110 -27.79 -10.65 -9.10
N TYR A 111 -28.79 -11.11 -8.35
CA TYR A 111 -28.96 -12.54 -8.05
C TYR A 111 -29.22 -13.37 -9.31
N GLU A 112 -30.10 -12.92 -10.20
CA GLU A 112 -30.36 -13.59 -11.48
C GLU A 112 -29.06 -13.71 -12.31
N ARG A 113 -28.31 -12.60 -12.42
CA ARG A 113 -27.00 -12.59 -13.10
C ARG A 113 -25.99 -13.53 -12.45
N ALA A 114 -26.04 -13.71 -11.13
CA ALA A 114 -25.15 -14.62 -10.42
C ALA A 114 -25.53 -16.08 -10.71
N LEU A 115 -26.82 -16.40 -10.74
CA LEU A 115 -27.32 -17.73 -11.11
C LEU A 115 -26.95 -18.09 -12.56
N ASP A 116 -27.03 -17.13 -13.48
CA ASP A 116 -26.59 -17.34 -14.87
C ASP A 116 -25.09 -17.69 -15.00
N VAL A 117 -24.27 -17.29 -14.03
CA VAL A 117 -22.83 -17.61 -14.00
C VAL A 117 -22.59 -19.02 -13.50
N GLU A 118 -23.33 -19.45 -12.49
CA GLU A 118 -23.24 -20.77 -11.85
C GLU A 118 -24.38 -21.70 -12.31
N TYR A 119 -24.70 -21.70 -13.60
CA TYR A 119 -25.72 -22.60 -14.17
C TYR A 119 -25.12 -23.94 -14.64
N ARG A 120 -24.20 -24.57 -13.89
CA ARG A 120 -23.58 -25.82 -14.32
C ARG A 120 -23.40 -26.83 -13.21
#